data_AF-A0A1N7C5L0-F1
#
_entry.id   AF-A0A1N7C5L0-F1
#
_cell.length_a   1.000
_cell.length_b   1.000
_cell.length_c   1.000
_cell.angle_alpha   90.00
_cell.angle_beta   90.00
_cell.angle_gamma   90.00
#
_symmetry.space_group_name_H-M   'P 1'
#
loop_
_entity.id
_entity.type
_entity.pdbx_description
1 polymer ?
#
loop_
_entity_poly.entity_id
_entity_poly.type
_entity_poly.pdbx_seq_one_letter_code
_entity_poly.pdbx_strand_id
1 'polypeptide(L)' 'MNQAFLAAISGLIVGGLFSFLKLPIPAPPTLSGVMGIVGIYVGFMLTKTIF' A
#
# COMPACT_ATOMS: atom_id res chain seq x y z
N MET A 1 18.79 2.01 7.42
CA MET A 1 18.10 1.80 6.13
C MET A 1 16.75 2.51 6.19
N ASN A 2 16.33 3.22 5.14
CA ASN A 2 15.04 3.91 5.12
C ASN A 2 13.90 2.89 5.05
N GLN A 3 13.09 2.77 6.10
CA GLN A 3 12.02 1.76 6.19
C GLN A 3 11.00 1.91 5.06
N ALA A 4 10.69 3.15 4.65
CA ALA A 4 9.77 3.41 3.55
C ALA A 4 10.28 2.85 2.20
N PHE A 5 11.58 2.97 1.96
CA PHE A 5 12.20 2.44 0.75
C PHE A 5 12.18 0.91 0.72
N LEU A 6 12.47 0.28 1.86
CA LEU A 6 12.38 -1.18 2.00
C LEU A 6 10.95 -1.68 1.85
N ALA A 7 9.96 -0.99 2.42
CA ALA A 7 8.56 -1.35 2.28
C ALA A 7 8.10 -1.25 0.81
N ALA A 8 8.52 -0.21 0.09
CA ALA A 8 8.20 -0.04 -1.33
C ALA A 8 8.80 -1.16 -2.20
N ILE A 9 10.07 -1.49 -2.00
CA ILE A 9 10.74 -2.59 -2.74
C ILE A 9 10.08 -3.93 -2.42
N SER A 10 9.82 -4.21 -1.14
CA SER A 10 9.14 -5.45 -0.74
C SER A 10 7.75 -5.56 -1.36
N GLY A 11 6.96 -4.47 -1.35
CA GLY A 11 5.65 -4.44 -2.00
C GLY A 11 5.71 -4.70 -3.50
N LEU A 12 6.70 -4.12 -4.19
CA LEU A 12 6.93 -4.33 -5.63
C LEU A 12 7.27 -5.79 -5.92
N ILE A 13 8.20 -6.38 -5.15
CA ILE A 13 8.61 -7.78 -5.30
C ILE A 13 7.42 -8.72 -5.03
N VAL A 14 6.69 -8.53 -3.94
CA VAL A 14 5.54 -9.38 -3.58
C VAL A 14 4.44 -9.26 -4.64
N GLY A 15 4.09 -8.04 -5.07
CA GLY A 15 3.09 -7.83 -6.11
C GLY A 15 3.47 -8.47 -7.44
N GLY A 16 4.73 -8.29 -7.86
CA GLY A 16 5.27 -8.91 -9.07
C GLY A 16 5.26 -10.44 -9.00
N LEU A 17 5.68 -11.01 -7.86
CA LEU A 17 5.70 -12.46 -7.65
C LEU A 17 4.29 -13.07 -7.71
N PHE A 18 3.32 -12.47 -7.04
CA PHE A 18 1.93 -12.97 -7.04
C PHE A 18 1.29 -12.85 -8.43
N SER A 19 1.56 -11.76 -9.16
CA SER A 19 1.14 -11.62 -10.54
C SER A 19 1.77 -12.68 -11.45
N PHE A 20 3.08 -12.94 -11.30
CA PHE A 20 3.81 -13.96 -12.05
C PHE A 20 3.26 -15.37 -11.79
N LEU A 21 2.97 -15.70 -10.53
CA LEU A 21 2.40 -16.99 -10.12
C LEU A 21 0.88 -17.09 -10.35
N LYS A 22 0.24 -16.03 -10.86
CA LYS A 22 -1.23 -15.94 -11.04
C LYS A 22 -2.01 -16.22 -9.75
N LEU A 23 -1.44 -15.83 -8.61
CA LEU A 23 -2.06 -15.97 -7.30
C LEU A 23 -2.91 -14.74 -6.98
N PRO A 24 -4.00 -14.89 -6.20
CA PRO A 24 -4.72 -13.74 -5.68
C PRO A 24 -3.77 -12.90 -4.82
N ILE A 25 -3.68 -11.60 -5.12
CA ILE A 25 -2.77 -10.70 -4.39
C ILE A 25 -3.23 -10.52 -2.93
N PRO A 26 -2.31 -10.35 -1.96
CA PRO A 26 -2.67 -10.10 -0.56
C PRO A 26 -3.21 -8.68 -0.31
N ALA A 27 -2.86 -7.74 -1.20
CA ALA A 27 -3.27 -6.34 -1.13
C ALA A 27 -4.67 -6.13 -1.76
N PRO A 28 -5.34 -4.99 -1.53
CA PRO A 28 -6.63 -4.70 -2.17
C PRO A 28 -6.53 -4.81 -3.71
N PRO A 29 -7.33 -5.68 -4.35
CA PRO A 29 -7.22 -5.94 -5.79
C PRO A 29 -7.89 -4.87 -6.65
N THR A 30 -8.63 -3.95 -6.04
CA THR A 30 -9.36 -2.89 -6.73
C THR A 30 -8.73 -1.54 -6.46
N LEU A 31 -8.79 -0.65 -7.46
CA LEU A 31 -8.36 0.74 -7.30
C LEU A 31 -9.11 1.41 -6.13
N SER A 32 -10.41 1.12 -5.97
CA SER A 32 -11.22 1.62 -4.86
C SER A 32 -10.66 1.23 -3.49
N GLY A 33 -10.19 -0.01 -3.33
CA GLY A 33 -9.58 -0.47 -2.07
C GLY A 33 -8.25 0.23 -1.78
N VAL A 34 -7.42 0.44 -2.80
CA VAL A 34 -6.16 1.20 -2.67
C VAL A 34 -6.44 2.65 -2.28
N MET A 35 -7.41 3.29 -2.95
CA MET A 35 -7.82 4.66 -2.62
C MET A 35 -8.39 4.79 -1.20
N GLY A 36 -9.05 3.75 -0.69
CA GLY A 36 -9.49 3.69 0.72
C GLY A 36 -8.32 3.79 1.71
N ILE A 37 -7.24 3.04 1.50
CA ILE A 37 -6.03 3.09 2.36
C ILE A 37 -5.38 4.48 2.27
N VAL A 38 -5.25 5.04 1.07
CA VAL A 38 -4.70 6.39 0.87
C VAL A 38 -5.53 7.44 1.60
N GLY A 39 -6.86 7.38 1.48
CA GLY A 39 -7.79 8.29 2.17
C GLY A 39 -7.68 8.21 3.69
N ILE A 40 -7.54 7.01 4.26
CA ILE A 40 -7.33 6.81 5.70
C ILE A 40 -6.03 7.48 6.15
N TYR A 41 -4.92 7.27 5.43
CA TYR A 41 -3.63 7.86 5.77
C TYR A 41 -3.64 9.40 5.66
N VAL A 42 -4.21 9.93 4.58
CA VAL A 42 -4.35 11.38 4.39
C VAL A 42 -5.25 11.98 5.48
N GLY A 43 -6.39 11.37 5.78
CA GLY A 43 -7.28 11.81 6.85
C GLY A 43 -6.58 11.81 8.22
N PHE A 44 -5.80 10.77 8.52
CA PHE A 44 -4.98 10.72 9.73
C PHE A 44 -3.93 11.84 9.79
N MET A 45 -3.20 12.08 8.70
CA MET A 45 -2.22 13.17 8.63
C MET A 45 -2.86 14.55 8.80
N LEU A 46 -4.01 14.78 8.17
CA LEU A 46 -4.75 16.04 8.31
C LEU A 46 -5.19 16.24 9.77
N THR A 47 -5.82 15.24 10.39
CA THR A 47 -6.25 15.30 11.79
C THR A 47 -5.07 15.52 12.73
N LYS A 48 -3.96 14.78 12.55
CA LYS A 48 -2.73 14.93 13.33
C LYS A 48 -2.07 16.30 13.19
N THR A 49 -2.29 16.99 12.08
CA THR A 49 -1.70 18.33 11.84
C THR A 49 -2.56 19.43 12.48
N ILE A 50 -3.87 19.19 12.59
CA ILE A 50 -4.85 20.16 13.11
C ILE A 50 -4.99 20.07 14.64
N PHE A 51 -4.92 18.85 15.20
CA PHE A 51 -5.03 18.55 16.63
C PHE A 51 -3.69 18.05 17.17
#